data_AF-A0A429WC55-F1
#
_entry.id   AF-A0A429WC55-F1
#
_cell.length_a   1.000
_cell.length_b   1.000
_cell.length_c   1.000
_cell.angle_alpha   90.00
_cell.angle_beta   90.00
_cell.angle_gamma   90.00
#
_symmetry.space_group_name_H-M   'P 1'
#
loop_
_entity.id
_entity.type
_entity.pdbx_description
1 polymer ?
#
loop_
_entity_poly.entity_id
_entity_poly.type
_entity_poly.pdbx_seq_one_letter_code
_entity_poly.pdbx_strand_id
1 'polypeptide(L)'
;MPSGVRNPVSMYGISRGARRWKASITRNKVRLFKSFAFGTHGGRGAALAHAQAWRDEIMRSHPPIFRREKAVQARSNSKTGIPGVTCRTDARGKPLGWTAKTQLERGVQVQKWFSVVRYGNHAKELAIAERQRQLEQLTGHFFAHPSDRVAAAMPAQKRPAPLPEPLLRRRKAQTAASTNTSGTPGVTCLRWPDGTPRAWKAKTQKKGSKILEKTFYVATYGNDEAKALAIAERQQQLQQMEGWASPRPTESDCGVA
;
A
#
# COMPACT_ATOMS: atom_id res chain seq x y z
N MET A 1 11.69 -12.84 0.84
CA MET A 1 10.90 -14.04 1.11
C MET A 1 10.43 -14.56 -0.23
N PRO A 2 10.59 -15.86 -0.50
CA PRO A 2 10.20 -16.44 -1.77
C PRO A 2 8.67 -16.33 -1.95
N SER A 3 8.27 -16.14 -3.21
CA SER A 3 6.87 -16.19 -3.65
C SER A 3 6.31 -17.61 -3.45
N GLY A 4 5.19 -17.76 -2.73
CA GLY A 4 4.47 -19.04 -2.62
C GLY A 4 4.05 -19.44 -1.20
N VAL A 5 4.70 -18.93 -0.15
CA VAL A 5 4.30 -19.19 1.24
C VAL A 5 3.18 -18.22 1.65
N ARG A 6 2.09 -18.73 2.24
CA ARG A 6 1.00 -17.91 2.76
C ARG A 6 1.56 -16.99 3.85
N ASN A 7 1.52 -15.68 3.61
CA ASN A 7 2.04 -14.71 4.56
C ASN A 7 1.37 -14.87 5.93
N PRO A 8 2.12 -14.76 7.04
CA PRO A 8 1.51 -14.73 8.37
C PRO A 8 0.53 -13.56 8.48
N VAL A 9 -0.42 -13.64 9.41
CA VAL A 9 -1.46 -12.63 9.62
C VAL A 9 -0.88 -11.22 9.77
N SER A 10 0.27 -11.10 10.43
CA SER A 10 1.04 -9.87 10.62
C SER A 10 1.64 -9.28 9.34
N MET A 11 1.73 -10.06 8.26
CA MET A 11 2.27 -9.70 6.94
C MET A 11 1.23 -9.81 5.83
N TYR A 12 -0.06 -9.95 6.15
CA TYR A 12 -1.11 -10.02 5.13
C TYR A 12 -1.05 -8.80 4.20
N GLY A 13 -0.98 -9.06 2.89
CA GLY A 13 -0.83 -8.03 1.87
C GLY A 13 0.52 -7.31 1.84
N ILE A 14 1.48 -7.63 2.73
CA ILE A 14 2.79 -6.98 2.83
C ILE A 14 3.88 -7.92 2.30
N SER A 15 4.64 -7.46 1.31
CA SER A 15 5.75 -8.22 0.72
C SER A 15 7.08 -7.46 0.81
N ARG A 16 8.18 -8.21 0.97
CA ARG A 16 9.54 -7.67 1.05
C ARG A 16 10.14 -7.48 -0.33
N GLY A 17 10.52 -6.25 -0.67
CA GLY A 17 11.44 -5.96 -1.77
C GLY A 17 12.89 -5.79 -1.29
N ALA A 18 13.81 -5.58 -2.23
CA ALA A 18 15.24 -5.39 -1.92
C ALA A 18 15.51 -4.14 -1.05
N ARG A 19 14.82 -3.02 -1.34
CA ARG A 19 15.03 -1.72 -0.67
C ARG A 19 13.76 -1.09 -0.08
N ARG A 20 12.67 -1.85 -0.02
CA ARG A 20 11.34 -1.36 0.38
C ARG A 20 10.41 -2.49 0.83
N TRP A 21 9.43 -2.14 1.64
CA TRP A 21 8.21 -2.93 1.81
C TRP A 21 7.17 -2.50 0.79
N LYS A 22 6.37 -3.46 0.30
CA LYS A 22 5.23 -3.22 -0.58
C LYS A 22 3.98 -3.75 0.10
N ALA A 23 2.98 -2.90 0.28
CA ALA A 23 1.68 -3.30 0.79
C ALA A 23 0.67 -3.26 -0.37
N SER A 24 0.01 -4.38 -0.64
CA SER A 24 -0.97 -4.57 -1.72
C SER A 24 -2.15 -5.36 -1.15
N ILE A 25 -3.32 -4.73 -1.11
CA ILE A 25 -4.55 -5.32 -0.60
C ILE A 25 -5.62 -5.13 -1.67
N THR A 26 -6.36 -6.19 -1.98
CA THR A 26 -7.50 -6.11 -2.89
C THR A 26 -8.78 -6.20 -2.08
N ARG A 27 -9.64 -5.16 -2.17
CA ARG A 27 -10.95 -5.10 -1.51
C ARG A 27 -11.99 -4.65 -2.51
N ASN A 28 -13.12 -5.34 -2.56
CA ASN A 28 -14.28 -4.96 -3.39
C ASN A 28 -13.90 -4.73 -4.87
N LYS A 29 -13.01 -5.58 -5.40
CA LYS A 29 -12.39 -5.48 -6.75
C LYS A 29 -11.45 -4.28 -6.97
N VAL A 30 -11.23 -3.43 -5.96
CA VAL A 30 -10.26 -2.34 -5.99
C VAL A 30 -8.94 -2.81 -5.39
N ARG A 31 -7.85 -2.60 -6.12
CA ARG A 31 -6.50 -2.90 -5.64
C ARG A 31 -5.90 -1.63 -5.01
N LEU A 32 -5.67 -1.68 -3.72
CA LEU A 32 -5.01 -0.63 -2.95
C LEU A 32 -3.54 -1.01 -2.77
N PHE A 33 -2.65 -0.11 -3.15
CA PHE A 33 -1.21 -0.37 -3.14
C PHE A 33 -0.42 0.82 -2.60
N LYS A 34 0.59 0.53 -1.77
CA LYS A 34 1.58 1.52 -1.31
C LYS A 34 2.94 0.88 -1.10
N SER A 35 4.01 1.67 -1.24
CA SER A 35 5.37 1.20 -0.98
C SER A 35 6.12 2.08 0.00
N PHE A 36 6.94 1.46 0.84
CA PHE A 36 7.64 2.08 1.95
C PHE A 36 9.13 1.79 1.83
N ALA A 37 9.89 2.76 1.31
CA ALA A 37 11.33 2.62 1.11
C ALA A 37 12.11 2.69 2.44
N PHE A 38 13.11 1.84 2.60
CA PHE A 38 13.93 1.81 3.83
C PHE A 38 14.69 3.12 4.02
N GLY A 39 15.12 3.76 2.93
CA GLY A 39 15.74 5.08 2.94
C GLY A 39 14.83 6.16 3.54
N THR A 40 13.54 6.11 3.20
CA THR A 40 12.56 7.14 3.58
C THR A 40 11.99 6.95 4.99
N HIS A 41 11.93 5.71 5.44
CA HIS A 41 11.25 5.35 6.70
C HIS A 41 12.21 4.80 7.75
N GLY A 42 13.43 5.34 7.85
CA GLY A 42 14.33 5.02 8.96
C GLY A 42 14.91 3.60 8.98
N GLY A 43 14.87 2.87 7.87
CA GLY A 43 15.39 1.50 7.76
C GLY A 43 14.30 0.45 7.59
N ARG A 44 14.64 -0.82 7.81
CA ARG A 44 13.74 -1.95 7.52
C ARG A 44 12.59 -2.05 8.52
N GLY A 45 12.88 -1.90 9.82
CA GLY A 45 11.89 -2.03 10.90
C GLY A 45 10.85 -0.93 10.86
N ALA A 46 11.28 0.33 10.85
CA ALA A 46 10.36 1.47 10.78
C ALA A 46 9.53 1.47 9.47
N ALA A 47 10.13 1.12 8.32
CA ALA A 47 9.37 0.95 7.08
C ALA A 47 8.31 -0.17 7.16
N LEU A 48 8.55 -1.23 7.95
CA LEU A 48 7.57 -2.29 8.18
C LEU A 48 6.41 -1.78 9.04
N ALA A 49 6.71 -1.04 10.12
CA ALA A 49 5.70 -0.44 10.98
C ALA A 49 4.76 0.50 10.20
N HIS A 50 5.30 1.33 9.30
CA HIS A 50 4.48 2.15 8.40
C HIS A 50 3.61 1.31 7.45
N ALA A 51 4.13 0.19 6.95
CA ALA A 51 3.37 -0.70 6.08
C ALA A 51 2.22 -1.40 6.82
N GLN A 52 2.44 -1.81 8.08
CA GLN A 52 1.43 -2.40 8.95
C GLN A 52 0.35 -1.38 9.33
N ALA A 53 0.75 -0.19 9.80
CA ALA A 53 -0.19 0.88 10.13
C ALA A 53 -1.05 1.29 8.92
N TRP A 54 -0.45 1.37 7.72
CA TRP A 54 -1.21 1.60 6.49
C TRP A 54 -2.19 0.46 6.19
N ARG A 55 -1.76 -0.80 6.31
CA ARG A 55 -2.63 -1.97 6.10
C ARG A 55 -3.83 -1.93 7.04
N ASP A 56 -3.60 -1.72 8.32
CA ASP A 56 -4.65 -1.76 9.35
C ASP A 56 -5.68 -0.64 9.14
N GLU A 57 -5.21 0.53 8.72
CA GLU A 57 -6.12 1.60 8.35
C GLU A 57 -6.90 1.34 7.07
N ILE A 58 -6.27 0.73 6.05
CA ILE A 58 -7.01 0.28 4.87
C ILE A 58 -8.06 -0.76 5.23
N MET A 59 -7.74 -1.72 6.11
CA MET A 59 -8.70 -2.72 6.58
C MET A 59 -9.88 -2.08 7.32
N ARG A 60 -9.63 -1.03 8.12
CA ARG A 60 -10.68 -0.31 8.85
C ARG A 60 -11.54 0.57 7.95
N SER A 61 -10.92 1.28 7.01
CA SER A 61 -11.61 2.19 6.08
C SER A 61 -12.34 1.46 4.95
N HIS A 62 -11.89 0.25 4.60
CA HIS A 62 -12.47 -0.58 3.54
C HIS A 62 -12.84 -1.95 4.10
N PRO A 63 -13.86 -2.03 4.98
CA PRO A 63 -14.30 -3.30 5.53
C PRO A 63 -14.73 -4.24 4.39
N PRO A 64 -14.60 -5.56 4.58
CA PRO A 64 -15.14 -6.51 3.62
C PRO A 64 -16.65 -6.34 3.50
N ILE A 65 -17.20 -6.51 2.30
CA ILE A 65 -18.66 -6.44 2.09
C ILE A 65 -19.41 -7.36 3.05
N PHE A 66 -20.61 -6.93 3.47
CA PHE A 66 -21.45 -7.78 4.30
C PHE A 66 -21.95 -8.98 3.51
N ARG A 67 -22.16 -10.12 4.19
CA ARG A 67 -22.74 -11.31 3.54
C ARG A 67 -24.10 -11.01 2.93
N ARG A 68 -24.92 -10.23 3.62
CA ARG A 68 -26.23 -9.78 3.14
C ARG A 68 -26.13 -9.00 1.84
N GLU A 69 -25.29 -7.96 1.79
CA GLU A 69 -25.06 -7.16 0.58
C GLU A 69 -24.61 -8.03 -0.59
N LYS A 70 -23.67 -8.94 -0.34
CA LYS A 70 -23.20 -9.86 -1.37
C LYS A 70 -24.29 -10.82 -1.85
N ALA A 71 -25.15 -11.29 -0.94
CA ALA A 71 -26.23 -12.20 -1.25
C ALA A 71 -27.36 -11.53 -2.05
N VAL A 72 -27.55 -10.22 -1.92
CA VAL A 72 -28.55 -9.43 -2.68
C VAL A 72 -28.02 -9.01 -4.05
N GLN A 73 -26.70 -8.97 -4.25
CA GLN A 73 -26.10 -8.55 -5.52
C GLN A 73 -26.57 -9.42 -6.69
N ALA A 74 -27.22 -8.79 -7.67
CA ALA A 74 -27.67 -9.42 -8.90
C ALA A 74 -26.49 -10.05 -9.65
N ARG A 75 -26.70 -11.24 -10.19
CA ARG A 75 -25.74 -11.91 -11.08
C ARG A 75 -26.23 -11.79 -12.51
N SER A 76 -25.32 -11.61 -13.46
CA SER A 76 -25.64 -11.56 -14.90
C SER A 76 -26.42 -12.78 -15.39
N ASN A 77 -26.28 -13.93 -14.74
CA ASN A 77 -26.97 -15.17 -15.07
C ASN A 77 -28.27 -15.42 -14.27
N SER A 78 -28.80 -14.44 -13.55
CA SER A 78 -30.03 -14.60 -12.76
C SER A 78 -31.28 -14.47 -13.64
N LYS A 79 -31.85 -15.61 -14.05
CA LYS A 79 -33.08 -15.67 -14.89
C LYS A 79 -34.33 -15.06 -14.24
N THR A 80 -34.36 -14.96 -12.90
CA THR A 80 -35.53 -14.55 -12.11
C THR A 80 -35.43 -13.13 -11.56
N GLY A 81 -34.30 -12.44 -11.77
CA GLY A 81 -34.04 -11.10 -11.25
C GLY A 81 -33.76 -11.01 -9.74
N ILE A 82 -34.15 -12.00 -8.94
CA ILE A 82 -33.94 -12.05 -7.49
C ILE A 82 -32.90 -13.13 -7.13
N PRO A 83 -31.69 -12.74 -6.71
CA PRO A 83 -30.64 -13.69 -6.32
C PRO A 83 -31.06 -14.61 -5.19
N GLY A 84 -30.93 -15.92 -5.42
CA GLY A 84 -31.30 -16.96 -4.45
C GLY A 84 -32.76 -17.40 -4.54
N VAL A 85 -33.58 -16.81 -5.42
CA VAL A 85 -34.91 -17.34 -5.75
C VAL A 85 -34.87 -17.99 -7.12
N THR A 86 -35.19 -19.27 -7.20
CA THR A 86 -35.17 -20.04 -8.46
C THR A 86 -36.51 -20.69 -8.74
N CYS A 87 -37.01 -20.55 -9.97
CA CYS A 87 -38.16 -21.28 -10.45
C CYS A 87 -37.72 -22.66 -10.95
N ARG A 88 -38.36 -23.74 -10.48
CA ARG A 88 -38.25 -25.05 -11.13
C ARG A 88 -39.37 -25.15 -12.15
N THR A 89 -39.05 -25.59 -13.35
CA THR A 89 -40.02 -25.81 -14.43
C THR A 89 -40.12 -27.29 -14.76
N ASP A 90 -41.25 -27.69 -15.33
CA ASP A 90 -41.39 -29.00 -15.96
C ASP A 90 -40.68 -29.06 -17.32
N ALA A 91 -40.79 -30.20 -18.01
CA ALA A 91 -40.21 -30.41 -19.34
C ALA A 91 -40.82 -29.50 -20.43
N ARG A 92 -42.01 -28.93 -20.19
CA ARG A 92 -42.71 -28.01 -21.09
C ARG A 92 -42.47 -26.53 -20.73
N GLY A 93 -41.64 -26.25 -19.72
CA GLY A 93 -41.33 -24.89 -19.27
C GLY A 93 -42.34 -24.29 -18.29
N LYS A 94 -43.36 -25.05 -17.85
CA LYS A 94 -44.37 -24.56 -16.90
C LYS A 94 -43.79 -24.53 -15.47
N PRO A 95 -44.02 -23.46 -14.68
CA PRO A 95 -43.49 -23.37 -13.32
C PRO A 95 -44.14 -24.41 -12.39
N LEU A 96 -43.31 -25.29 -11.83
CA LEU A 96 -43.71 -26.28 -10.81
C LEU A 96 -43.70 -25.69 -9.40
N GLY A 97 -42.83 -24.69 -9.17
CA GLY A 97 -42.63 -24.09 -7.86
C GLY A 97 -41.40 -23.22 -7.79
N TRP A 98 -41.26 -22.57 -6.64
CA TRP A 98 -40.23 -21.59 -6.36
C TRP A 98 -39.42 -22.03 -5.14
N THR A 99 -38.09 -21.98 -5.27
CA THR A 99 -37.16 -22.24 -4.16
C THR A 99 -36.53 -20.94 -3.70
N ALA A 100 -36.52 -20.69 -2.40
CA ALA A 100 -35.65 -19.70 -1.76
C ALA A 100 -34.43 -20.41 -1.18
N LYS A 101 -33.21 -20.02 -1.57
CA LYS A 101 -31.97 -20.60 -1.09
C LYS A 101 -30.94 -19.54 -0.68
N THR A 102 -30.30 -19.77 0.45
CA THR A 102 -29.28 -18.88 1.03
C THR A 102 -28.16 -19.69 1.67
N GLN A 103 -26.92 -19.26 1.47
CA GLN A 103 -25.75 -19.79 2.15
C GLN A 103 -25.49 -18.95 3.40
N LEU A 104 -25.69 -19.54 4.58
CA LEU A 104 -25.43 -18.93 5.89
C LEU A 104 -23.94 -19.05 6.27
N GLU A 105 -23.61 -18.70 7.51
CA GLU A 105 -22.27 -18.91 8.05
C GLU A 105 -21.87 -20.40 8.09
N ARG A 106 -20.57 -20.67 8.11
CA ARG A 106 -19.97 -22.02 8.27
C ARG A 106 -20.36 -23.04 7.20
N GLY A 107 -20.84 -22.59 6.03
CA GLY A 107 -21.20 -23.48 4.92
C GLY A 107 -22.57 -24.12 5.05
N VAL A 108 -23.38 -23.71 6.03
CA VAL A 108 -24.77 -24.16 6.16
C VAL A 108 -25.62 -23.51 5.08
N GLN A 109 -26.35 -24.31 4.32
CA GLN A 109 -27.31 -23.82 3.33
C GLN A 109 -28.74 -23.98 3.85
N VAL A 110 -29.49 -22.88 3.90
CA VAL A 110 -30.93 -22.92 4.13
C VAL A 110 -31.66 -22.85 2.80
N GLN A 111 -32.66 -23.72 2.64
CA GLN A 111 -33.52 -23.72 1.47
C GLN A 111 -34.96 -24.04 1.84
N LYS A 112 -35.90 -23.47 1.08
CA LYS A 112 -37.33 -23.77 1.23
C LYS A 112 -38.01 -23.76 -0.12
N TRP A 113 -38.94 -24.68 -0.29
CA TRP A 113 -39.65 -24.93 -1.54
C TRP A 113 -41.14 -24.58 -1.41
N PHE A 114 -41.67 -23.89 -2.41
CA PHE A 114 -43.08 -23.52 -2.50
C PHE A 114 -43.65 -24.03 -3.83
N SER A 115 -44.54 -25.01 -3.77
CA SER A 115 -45.18 -25.61 -4.95
C SER A 115 -46.26 -24.71 -5.52
N VAL A 116 -46.31 -24.56 -6.86
CA VAL A 116 -47.41 -23.87 -7.55
C VAL A 116 -48.72 -24.64 -7.40
N VAL A 117 -48.67 -25.97 -7.27
CA VAL A 117 -49.90 -26.78 -7.08
C VAL A 117 -50.59 -26.43 -5.76
N ARG A 118 -49.83 -26.14 -4.71
CA ARG A 118 -50.37 -25.83 -3.38
C ARG A 118 -50.69 -24.35 -3.19
N TYR A 119 -49.84 -23.46 -3.70
CA TYR A 119 -49.89 -22.03 -3.41
C TYR A 119 -50.26 -21.16 -4.62
N GLY A 120 -50.46 -21.76 -5.80
CA GLY A 120 -50.81 -21.06 -7.03
C GLY A 120 -49.82 -19.94 -7.36
N ASN A 121 -50.38 -18.76 -7.67
CA ASN A 121 -49.61 -17.56 -8.00
C ASN A 121 -48.81 -17.01 -6.80
N HIS A 122 -49.25 -17.27 -5.57
CA HIS A 122 -48.56 -16.82 -4.35
C HIS A 122 -47.27 -17.60 -4.07
N ALA A 123 -47.02 -18.73 -4.75
CA ALA A 123 -45.79 -19.51 -4.56
C ALA A 123 -44.52 -18.66 -4.74
N LYS A 124 -44.54 -17.72 -5.69
CA LYS A 124 -43.42 -16.80 -5.95
C LYS A 124 -43.24 -15.80 -4.80
N GLU A 125 -44.32 -15.17 -4.35
CA GLU A 125 -44.30 -14.19 -3.26
C GLU A 125 -43.82 -14.81 -1.96
N LEU A 126 -44.29 -16.03 -1.64
CA LEU A 126 -43.84 -16.79 -0.47
C LEU A 126 -42.34 -17.11 -0.54
N ALA A 127 -41.82 -17.47 -1.71
CA ALA A 127 -40.39 -17.68 -1.89
C ALA A 127 -39.58 -16.38 -1.72
N ILE A 128 -40.11 -15.24 -2.15
CA ILE A 128 -39.47 -13.93 -1.96
C ILE A 128 -39.47 -13.54 -0.47
N ALA A 129 -40.60 -13.70 0.23
CA ALA A 129 -40.72 -13.42 1.65
C ALA A 129 -39.79 -14.31 2.49
N GLU A 130 -39.73 -15.60 2.17
CA GLU A 130 -38.79 -16.52 2.81
C GLU A 130 -37.34 -16.13 2.53
N ARG A 131 -37.03 -15.70 1.30
CA ARG A 131 -35.70 -15.20 0.97
C ARG A 131 -35.31 -13.98 1.79
N GLN A 132 -36.24 -13.06 2.05
CA GLN A 132 -36.02 -11.90 2.93
C GLN A 132 -35.70 -12.35 4.36
N ARG A 133 -36.47 -13.29 4.92
CA ARG A 133 -36.20 -13.89 6.25
C ARG A 133 -34.81 -14.55 6.31
N GLN A 134 -34.43 -15.28 5.26
CA GLN A 134 -33.09 -15.89 5.19
C GLN A 134 -31.97 -14.84 5.09
N LEU A 135 -32.21 -13.69 4.46
CA LEU A 135 -31.25 -12.59 4.36
C LEU A 135 -31.07 -11.86 5.70
N GLU A 136 -32.11 -11.78 6.53
CA GLU A 136 -32.04 -11.19 7.88
C GLU A 136 -31.14 -12.02 8.81
N GLN A 137 -31.09 -13.33 8.60
CA GLN A 137 -30.20 -14.24 9.32
C GLN A 137 -28.72 -14.10 8.90
N LEU A 138 -28.42 -13.41 7.80
CA LEU A 138 -27.04 -13.19 7.36
C LEU A 138 -26.38 -12.08 8.16
N THR A 139 -25.55 -12.48 9.11
CA THR A 139 -24.68 -11.58 9.86
C THR A 139 -23.22 -11.66 9.37
N GLY A 140 -22.45 -10.64 9.73
CA GLY A 140 -21.00 -10.60 9.50
C GLY A 140 -20.56 -10.33 8.06
N HIS A 141 -19.23 -10.30 7.90
CA HIS A 141 -18.56 -9.97 6.65
C HIS A 141 -18.35 -11.19 5.76
N PHE A 142 -18.51 -11.01 4.45
CA PHE A 142 -18.18 -11.99 3.43
C PHE A 142 -16.66 -12.05 3.24
N PHE A 143 -16.06 -13.21 3.50
CA PHE A 143 -14.60 -13.42 3.52
C PHE A 143 -13.83 -12.48 4.46
N ALA A 144 -14.17 -12.50 5.76
CA ALA A 144 -13.30 -11.91 6.78
C ALA A 144 -11.99 -12.70 6.89
N HIS A 145 -10.86 -12.08 6.54
CA HIS A 145 -9.55 -12.64 6.85
C HIS A 145 -9.31 -12.51 8.36
N PRO A 146 -8.56 -13.40 9.04
CA PRO A 146 -8.22 -13.22 10.45
C PRO A 146 -7.62 -11.84 10.78
N SER A 147 -6.86 -11.25 9.83
CA SER A 147 -6.34 -9.88 9.96
C SER A 147 -7.43 -8.81 10.08
N ASP A 148 -8.62 -9.02 9.51
CA ASP A 148 -9.73 -8.07 9.62
C ASP A 148 -10.28 -8.02 11.04
N ARG A 149 -10.33 -9.17 11.72
CA ARG A 149 -10.70 -9.25 13.14
C ARG A 149 -9.68 -8.57 14.03
N VAL A 150 -8.39 -8.78 13.75
CA VAL A 150 -7.29 -8.12 14.47
C VAL A 150 -7.33 -6.60 14.23
N ALA A 151 -7.51 -6.15 12.99
CA ALA A 151 -7.58 -4.73 12.67
C ALA A 151 -8.82 -4.03 13.29
N ALA A 152 -9.93 -4.74 13.42
CA ALA A 152 -11.13 -4.26 14.10
C ALA A 152 -10.96 -4.19 15.62
N ALA A 153 -10.27 -5.17 16.23
CA ALA A 153 -10.03 -5.20 17.67
C ALA A 153 -8.91 -4.24 18.12
N MET A 154 -7.95 -3.93 17.24
CA MET A 154 -6.84 -3.04 17.57
C MET A 154 -7.25 -1.56 17.47
N PRO A 155 -6.86 -0.73 18.45
CA PRO A 155 -7.05 0.70 18.37
C PRO A 155 -6.34 1.26 17.13
N ALA A 156 -6.86 2.37 16.60
CA ALA A 156 -6.24 3.04 15.48
C ALA A 156 -4.82 3.47 15.85
N GLN A 157 -3.81 2.74 15.37
CA GLN A 157 -2.42 3.15 15.55
C GLN A 157 -2.17 4.39 14.70
N LYS A 158 -1.72 5.47 15.34
CA LYS A 158 -1.27 6.67 14.62
C LYS A 158 -0.14 6.25 13.70
N ARG A 159 -0.28 6.52 12.40
CA ARG A 159 0.80 6.22 11.44
C ARG A 159 2.08 6.88 11.96
N PRO A 160 3.21 6.15 11.99
CA PRO A 160 4.47 6.77 12.36
C PRO A 160 4.71 7.96 11.44
N ALA A 161 5.29 9.04 11.95
CA ALA A 161 5.66 10.17 11.10
C ALA A 161 6.74 9.70 10.11
N PRO A 162 6.64 10.04 8.82
CA PRO A 162 7.76 9.83 7.91
C PRO A 162 8.98 10.60 8.43
N LEU A 163 10.19 10.16 8.07
CA LEU A 163 11.39 10.90 8.45
C LEU A 163 11.26 12.37 7.99
N PRO A 164 11.70 13.35 8.82
CA PRO A 164 11.74 14.75 8.44
C PRO A 164 12.41 14.97 7.08
N GLU A 165 11.83 15.84 6.24
CA GLU A 165 12.33 16.14 4.89
C GLU A 165 13.84 16.46 4.82
N PRO A 166 14.44 17.18 5.79
CA PRO A 166 15.89 17.44 5.80
C PRO A 166 16.72 16.16 5.90
N LEU A 167 16.32 15.22 6.76
CA LEU A 167 17.01 13.93 6.94
C LEU A 167 16.87 13.04 5.71
N LEU A 168 15.73 13.12 5.02
CA LEU A 168 15.52 12.43 3.75
C LEU A 168 16.46 12.93 2.66
N ARG A 169 16.64 14.24 2.54
CA ARG A 169 17.56 14.86 1.57
C ARG A 169 19.01 14.46 1.88
N ARG A 170 19.42 14.57 3.14
CA ARG A 170 20.76 14.16 3.62
C ARG A 170 21.07 12.71 3.26
N ARG A 171 20.16 11.80 3.61
CA ARG A 171 20.35 10.36 3.36
C ARG A 171 20.42 10.01 1.88
N LYS A 172 19.60 10.67 1.04
CA LYS A 172 19.68 10.53 -0.42
C LYS A 172 21.01 11.05 -0.96
N ALA A 173 21.49 12.19 -0.46
CA ALA A 173 22.75 12.78 -0.86
C ALA A 173 23.99 11.97 -0.43
N GLN A 174 23.87 11.14 0.62
CA GLN A 174 24.92 10.28 1.17
C GLN A 174 24.92 8.85 0.63
N THR A 175 23.92 8.43 -0.15
CA THR A 175 23.88 7.06 -0.70
C THR A 175 24.52 7.03 -2.10
N ALA A 176 25.66 6.34 -2.24
CA ALA A 176 26.34 6.18 -3.54
C ALA A 176 25.49 5.29 -4.47
N ALA A 177 25.36 5.69 -5.74
CA ALA A 177 24.84 4.81 -6.79
C ALA A 177 25.85 3.69 -7.07
N SER A 178 25.41 2.49 -7.48
CA SER A 178 26.34 1.38 -7.75
C SER A 178 27.28 1.63 -8.94
N THR A 179 26.96 2.59 -9.80
CA THR A 179 27.79 3.08 -10.90
C THR A 179 28.83 4.13 -10.45
N ASN A 180 28.89 4.45 -9.16
CA ASN A 180 29.81 5.46 -8.65
C ASN A 180 31.19 4.87 -8.34
N THR A 181 32.15 5.08 -9.25
CA THR A 181 33.55 4.65 -9.10
C THR A 181 34.31 5.40 -7.99
N SER A 182 33.76 6.50 -7.46
CA SER A 182 34.44 7.34 -6.46
C SER A 182 34.21 6.91 -5.01
N GLY A 183 33.24 6.04 -4.74
CA GLY A 183 32.76 5.71 -3.40
C GLY A 183 31.98 6.84 -2.69
N THR A 184 32.05 8.09 -3.19
CA THR A 184 31.42 9.27 -2.58
C THR A 184 30.29 9.80 -3.47
N PRO A 185 29.02 9.77 -3.03
CA PRO A 185 27.89 10.25 -3.84
C PRO A 185 28.01 11.75 -4.16
N GLY A 186 27.85 12.06 -5.45
CA GLY A 186 28.01 13.43 -5.97
C GLY A 186 29.44 13.78 -6.39
N VAL A 187 30.39 12.85 -6.26
CA VAL A 187 31.73 12.97 -6.85
C VAL A 187 31.82 12.06 -8.08
N THR A 188 32.23 12.60 -9.22
CA THR A 188 32.29 11.87 -10.50
C THR A 188 33.65 12.07 -11.15
N CYS A 189 34.25 10.97 -11.61
CA CYS A 189 35.44 11.00 -12.45
C CYS A 189 35.01 11.27 -13.89
N LEU A 190 35.39 12.43 -14.42
CA LEU A 190 35.33 12.75 -15.84
C LEU A 190 36.54 12.08 -16.49
N ARG A 191 36.30 11.27 -17.52
CA ARG A 191 37.32 10.54 -18.27
C ARG A 191 37.34 11.02 -19.72
N TRP A 192 38.48 10.90 -20.36
CA TRP A 192 38.60 11.02 -21.80
C TRP A 192 38.00 9.79 -22.50
N PRO A 193 37.74 9.84 -23.82
CA PRO A 193 37.24 8.69 -24.58
C PRO A 193 38.13 7.45 -24.50
N ASP A 194 39.43 7.64 -24.27
CA ASP A 194 40.43 6.58 -24.07
C ASP A 194 40.38 5.91 -22.68
N GLY A 195 39.51 6.37 -21.78
CA GLY A 195 39.35 5.85 -20.43
C GLY A 195 40.27 6.49 -19.38
N THR A 196 41.20 7.35 -19.77
CA THR A 196 42.12 8.04 -18.84
C THR A 196 41.38 9.09 -18.01
N PRO A 197 41.71 9.24 -16.71
CA PRO A 197 41.03 10.19 -15.83
C PRO A 197 41.41 11.64 -16.18
N ARG A 198 40.42 12.43 -16.58
CA ARG A 198 40.59 13.84 -16.98
C ARG A 198 40.47 14.80 -15.79
N ALA A 199 39.42 14.61 -15.00
CA ALA A 199 39.11 15.50 -13.89
C ALA A 199 38.15 14.83 -12.89
N TRP A 200 38.13 15.31 -11.65
CA TRP A 200 37.17 14.92 -10.64
C TRP A 200 36.21 16.08 -10.36
N LYS A 201 34.91 15.82 -10.44
CA LYS A 201 33.86 16.83 -10.26
C LYS A 201 33.01 16.54 -9.04
N ALA A 202 32.88 17.52 -8.15
CA ALA A 202 31.92 17.54 -7.05
C ALA A 202 30.64 18.27 -7.50
N LYS A 203 29.47 17.71 -7.20
CA LYS A 203 28.16 18.28 -7.57
C LYS A 203 27.13 18.14 -6.44
N THR A 204 26.46 19.24 -6.10
CA THR A 204 25.42 19.35 -5.06
C THR A 204 24.23 20.18 -5.56
N GLN A 205 22.99 19.70 -5.36
CA GLN A 205 21.77 20.41 -5.79
C GLN A 205 21.13 21.20 -4.64
N LYS A 206 21.18 22.54 -4.68
CA LYS A 206 20.51 23.42 -3.71
C LYS A 206 19.00 23.50 -3.96
N LYS A 207 18.22 23.83 -2.92
CA LYS A 207 16.77 24.10 -3.05
C LYS A 207 16.58 25.30 -4.01
N GLY A 208 15.73 25.15 -5.03
CA GLY A 208 15.47 26.21 -6.03
C GLY A 208 16.37 26.19 -7.27
N SER A 209 16.72 25.01 -7.78
CA SER A 209 17.42 24.80 -9.07
C SER A 209 18.89 25.24 -9.17
N LYS A 210 19.48 25.85 -8.15
CA LYS A 210 20.93 26.18 -8.16
C LYS A 210 21.77 24.93 -7.90
N ILE A 211 22.65 24.60 -8.84
CA ILE A 211 23.61 23.49 -8.72
C ILE A 211 24.96 24.09 -8.29
N LEU A 212 25.50 23.63 -7.17
CA LEU A 212 26.88 23.89 -6.79
C LEU A 212 27.73 22.78 -7.43
N GLU A 213 28.61 23.14 -8.35
CA GLU A 213 29.56 22.20 -8.92
C GLU A 213 30.96 22.81 -8.96
N LYS A 214 31.96 21.96 -8.78
CA LYS A 214 33.38 22.33 -8.86
C LYS A 214 34.18 21.16 -9.41
N THR A 215 35.12 21.46 -10.30
CA THR A 215 35.89 20.46 -11.03
C THR A 215 37.37 20.66 -10.77
N PHE A 216 38.07 19.57 -10.47
CA PHE A 216 39.50 19.52 -10.20
C PHE A 216 40.17 18.68 -11.27
N TYR A 217 41.10 19.27 -12.03
CA TYR A 217 41.73 18.62 -13.17
C TYR A 217 42.92 17.75 -12.75
N VAL A 218 43.01 16.55 -13.32
CA VAL A 218 44.09 15.60 -13.04
C VAL A 218 45.43 16.14 -13.53
N ALA A 219 45.44 16.93 -14.61
CA ALA A 219 46.65 17.57 -15.13
C ALA A 219 47.29 18.57 -14.15
N THR A 220 46.51 19.10 -13.20
CA THR A 220 46.97 20.14 -12.26
C THR A 220 47.37 19.55 -10.90
N TYR A 221 46.63 18.56 -10.41
CA TYR A 221 46.79 18.03 -9.04
C TYR A 221 47.17 16.54 -9.01
N GLY A 222 47.27 15.87 -10.16
CA GLY A 222 47.35 14.41 -10.19
C GLY A 222 46.02 13.75 -9.83
N ASN A 223 45.91 12.44 -10.08
CA ASN A 223 44.63 11.73 -10.01
C ASN A 223 44.10 11.61 -8.57
N ASP A 224 44.98 11.27 -7.63
CA ASP A 224 44.59 11.01 -6.25
C ASP A 224 44.30 12.30 -5.47
N GLU A 225 45.09 13.37 -5.66
CA GLU A 225 44.79 14.65 -5.00
C GLU A 225 43.55 15.32 -5.60
N ALA A 226 43.37 15.28 -6.93
CA ALA A 226 42.14 15.79 -7.55
C ALA A 226 40.89 15.06 -7.01
N LYS A 227 40.99 13.75 -6.77
CA LYS A 227 39.93 12.97 -6.13
C LYS A 227 39.69 13.42 -4.68
N ALA A 228 40.75 13.57 -3.88
CA ALA A 228 40.65 13.99 -2.48
C ALA A 228 40.03 15.40 -2.36
N LEU A 229 40.45 16.35 -3.21
CA LEU A 229 39.90 17.71 -3.27
C LEU A 229 38.42 17.71 -3.66
N ALA A 230 38.01 16.89 -4.62
CA ALA A 230 36.60 16.76 -4.98
C ALA A 230 35.75 16.18 -3.84
N ILE A 231 36.30 15.25 -3.04
CA ILE A 231 35.63 14.69 -1.86
C ILE A 231 35.50 15.74 -0.76
N ALA A 232 36.57 16.48 -0.46
CA ALA A 232 36.57 17.54 0.55
C ALA A 232 35.59 18.67 0.20
N GLU A 233 35.61 19.13 -1.04
CA GLU A 233 34.67 20.13 -1.55
C GLU A 233 33.22 19.66 -1.45
N ARG A 234 32.95 18.38 -1.77
CA ARG A 234 31.62 17.80 -1.61
C ARG A 234 31.16 17.80 -0.15
N GLN A 235 32.05 17.52 0.80
CA GLN A 235 31.73 17.59 2.23
C GLN A 235 31.40 19.02 2.67
N GLN A 236 32.17 20.01 2.22
CA GLN A 236 31.89 21.42 2.49
C GLN A 236 30.53 21.86 1.93
N GLN A 237 30.19 21.45 0.71
CA GLN A 237 28.88 21.75 0.10
C GLN A 237 27.71 21.14 0.91
N LEU A 238 27.90 19.97 1.53
CA LEU A 238 26.91 19.35 2.41
C LEU A 238 26.81 20.07 3.77
N GLN A 239 27.92 20.52 4.35
CA GLN A 239 27.93 21.32 5.58
C GLN A 239 27.27 22.69 5.39
N GLN A 240 27.52 23.35 4.25
CA GLN A 240 26.83 24.59 3.89
C GLN A 240 25.32 24.41 3.73
N MET A 241 24.86 23.23 3.31
CA MET A 241 23.44 22.89 3.33
C MET A 241 22.88 22.71 4.75
N GLU A 242 23.66 22.14 5.66
CA GLU A 242 23.26 21.94 7.06
C GLU A 242 23.13 23.29 7.80
N GLY A 243 24.09 24.20 7.64
CA GLY A 243 24.08 25.51 8.29
C GLY A 243 22.93 26.44 7.86
N TRP A 244 22.36 26.24 6.66
CA TRP A 244 21.18 27.00 6.19
C TRP A 244 19.84 26.39 6.63
N ALA A 245 19.82 25.12 7.02
CA ALA A 245 18.61 24.38 7.37
C ALA A 245 18.24 24.46 8.87
N SER A 246 19.07 25.10 9.70
CA SER A 246 18.71 25.41 11.09
C SER A 246 17.53 26.39 11.10
N PRO A 247 16.41 26.05 11.76
CA PRO A 247 15.33 27.02 11.95
C PRO A 247 15.90 28.20 12.74
N ARG A 248 15.66 29.42 12.26
CA ARG A 248 15.91 30.61 13.09
C ARG A 248 15.10 30.43 14.38
N PRO A 249 15.66 30.69 15.57
CA PRO A 249 14.84 30.76 16.76
C PRO A 249 13.79 31.84 16.53
N THR A 250 12.53 31.45 16.58
CA THR A 250 11.42 32.41 16.60
C THR A 250 11.43 33.03 18.00
N GLU A 251 12.07 34.19 18.13
CA GLU A 251 11.84 35.09 19.26
C GLU A 251 10.38 35.55 19.20
N SER A 252 9.54 34.95 20.03
CA SER A 252 8.19 35.43 20.33
C SER A 252 7.78 34.83 21.67
N ASP A 253 8.06 35.56 22.73
CA ASP A 253 7.11 35.72 23.83
C ASP A 253 7.40 37.06 24.53
N CYS A 254 6.81 38.13 23.99
CA CYS A 254 6.50 39.32 24.77
C CYS A 254 5.33 38.94 25.70
N GLY A 255 5.67 38.51 26.92
CA GLY A 255 4.70 38.38 28.00
C GLY A 255 4.30 39.76 28.50
N VAL A 256 3.09 40.18 28.14
CA VAL A 256 2.37 41.27 28.79
C VAL A 256 1.92 40.77 30.16
N ALA A 257 2.31 41.48 31.22
CA ALA A 257 1.72 41.39 32.55
C ALA A 257 1.05 42.72 32.87
#